data_AF-A0A0G0AAR9-F1
#
_entry.id   AF-A0A0G0AAR9-F1
#
_cell.length_a   1.000
_cell.length_b   1.000
_cell.length_c   1.000
_cell.angle_alpha   90.00
_cell.angle_beta   90.00
_cell.angle_gamma   90.00
#
_symmetry.space_group_name_H-M   'P 1'
#
loop_
_entity.id
_entity.type
_entity.pdbx_description
1 polymer ?
#
loop_
_entity_poly.entity_id
_entity_poly.type
_entity_poly.pdbx_seq_one_letter_code
_entity_poly.pdbx_strand_id
1 'polypeptide(L)'
;MQNQKKMSFLLRILLSAALFNLSYWVADYCGFCILFFLFPLYSFFVRNLNLKRLFNVGLGWGILAFGGNLFWVYVLISTKADCSKFIAFLIYFVLVLLMAVTAGFFFILLKLFLDKFKNRALKIFIFLFGWYLYFLFLADYFPRIIGKNVRYPFILPVVPLSSFKFFLKMVSWVFLPFNGSYKEKINCDFLYLKPHSQYLDKSRAELAGDIYCKIKYLNSDKRLYNNNVNEIIIAPESMFPFVLNYDLKVLNLVEKVLLPKQKLIIGAKRQEGEKYFQSVYVIEQGRIIQFYDKTIMMPFGEKLSKFWKTYFNFAADFFLKNKIALSKGKSSTKTFVLNDNCEGIPRICSEFFWQNDKQLIPFATKQNKVILAFVDDDWFCSYLRKLMTNYAAFKSAKLGVSIIYIDFSGVTKFQN
;
A
#
# COMPACT_ATOMS: atom_id res chain seq x y z
N MET A 1 -22.89 -44.91 18.01
CA MET A 1 -22.63 -43.49 17.61
C MET A 1 -21.12 -43.23 17.43
N GLN A 2 -20.45 -43.92 16.50
CA GLN A 2 -18.99 -43.81 16.30
C GLN A 2 -18.58 -43.37 14.89
N ASN A 3 -19.50 -42.76 14.14
CA ASN A 3 -19.26 -42.14 12.83
C ASN A 3 -19.23 -40.60 12.93
N GLN A 4 -18.55 -40.05 13.94
CA GLN A 4 -18.15 -38.65 13.89
C GLN A 4 -17.17 -38.49 12.72
N LYS A 5 -17.68 -38.05 11.57
CA LYS A 5 -16.94 -37.78 10.33
C LYS A 5 -15.70 -36.96 10.66
N LYS A 6 -14.54 -37.63 10.76
CA LYS A 6 -13.25 -36.95 10.88
C LYS A 6 -13.05 -36.18 9.59
N MET A 7 -13.30 -34.87 9.63
CA MET A 7 -12.97 -33.96 8.54
C MET A 7 -11.53 -34.22 8.11
N SER A 8 -11.34 -34.58 6.84
CA SER A 8 -10.05 -34.99 6.29
C SER A 8 -9.00 -33.89 6.51
N PHE A 9 -7.72 -34.28 6.61
CA PHE A 9 -6.62 -33.32 6.77
C PHE A 9 -6.65 -32.25 5.69
N LEU A 10 -6.88 -32.67 4.44
CA LEU A 10 -6.97 -31.79 3.29
C LEU A 10 -8.10 -30.77 3.44
N LEU A 11 -9.29 -31.19 3.88
CA LEU A 11 -10.44 -30.29 4.03
C LEU A 11 -10.19 -29.20 5.09
N ARG A 12 -9.47 -29.49 6.18
CA ARG A 12 -9.07 -28.48 7.18
C ARG A 12 -8.11 -27.44 6.59
N ILE A 13 -7.14 -27.89 5.80
CA ILE A 13 -6.18 -27.01 5.12
C ILE A 13 -6.92 -26.11 4.12
N LEU A 14 -7.76 -26.70 3.27
CA LEU A 14 -8.56 -25.98 2.27
C LEU A 14 -9.48 -24.95 2.93
N LEU A 15 -10.23 -25.34 3.98
CA LEU A 15 -11.13 -24.44 4.68
C LEU A 15 -10.38 -23.25 5.31
N SER A 16 -9.24 -23.52 5.97
CA SER A 16 -8.40 -22.45 6.53
C SER A 16 -7.89 -21.51 5.44
N ALA A 17 -7.31 -22.03 4.36
CA ALA A 17 -6.79 -21.22 3.27
C ALA A 17 -7.90 -20.43 2.56
N ALA A 18 -9.09 -21.02 2.39
CA ALA A 18 -10.25 -20.34 1.82
C ALA A 18 -10.70 -19.16 2.70
N LEU A 19 -10.85 -19.38 4.01
CA LEU A 19 -11.19 -18.30 4.97
C LEU A 19 -10.14 -17.18 4.97
N PHE A 20 -8.86 -17.55 4.89
CA PHE A 20 -7.77 -16.58 4.76
C PHE A 20 -7.93 -15.77 3.47
N ASN A 21 -8.01 -16.41 2.31
CA ASN A 21 -8.10 -15.72 1.01
C ASN A 21 -9.37 -14.88 0.87
N LEU A 22 -10.53 -15.39 1.29
CA LEU A 22 -11.80 -14.65 1.25
C LEU A 22 -11.72 -13.34 2.04
N SER A 23 -11.02 -13.35 3.18
CA SER A 23 -10.84 -12.13 3.98
C SER A 23 -10.08 -11.04 3.23
N TYR A 24 -9.17 -11.39 2.31
CA TYR A 24 -8.43 -10.42 1.51
C TYR A 24 -9.13 -10.04 0.20
N TRP A 25 -9.71 -11.01 -0.49
CA TRP A 25 -10.36 -10.77 -1.79
C TRP A 25 -11.63 -9.95 -1.67
N VAL A 26 -12.38 -10.15 -0.60
CA VAL A 26 -13.70 -9.55 -0.39
C VAL A 26 -13.74 -8.90 0.99
N ALA A 27 -12.72 -8.11 1.32
CA ALA A 27 -12.48 -7.57 2.67
C ALA A 27 -13.67 -6.79 3.27
N ASP A 28 -14.49 -6.15 2.45
CA ASP A 28 -15.68 -5.41 2.91
C ASP A 28 -16.75 -6.31 3.53
N TYR A 29 -16.88 -7.54 3.02
CA TYR A 29 -17.94 -8.46 3.46
C TYR A 29 -17.37 -9.60 4.29
N CYS A 30 -16.21 -10.12 3.91
CA CYS A 30 -15.61 -11.32 4.50
C CYS A 30 -14.33 -11.02 5.29
N GLY A 31 -13.98 -9.75 5.54
CA GLY A 31 -12.76 -9.42 6.28
C GLY A 31 -12.69 -10.10 7.66
N PHE A 32 -13.84 -10.33 8.33
CA PHE A 32 -13.91 -11.04 9.60
C PHE A 32 -13.52 -12.53 9.52
N CYS A 33 -13.52 -13.15 8.32
CA CYS A 33 -13.06 -14.53 8.15
C CYS A 33 -11.61 -14.73 8.60
N ILE A 34 -10.82 -13.66 8.66
CA ILE A 34 -9.46 -13.68 9.21
C ILE A 34 -9.42 -13.97 10.72
N LEU A 35 -10.53 -13.83 11.45
CA LEU A 35 -10.62 -14.28 12.84
C LEU A 35 -10.79 -15.79 12.94
N PHE A 36 -11.26 -16.42 11.85
CA PHE A 36 -11.69 -17.81 11.85
C PHE A 36 -10.73 -18.78 11.12
N PHE A 37 -9.82 -18.29 10.26
CA PHE A 37 -8.95 -19.18 9.48
C PHE A 37 -8.02 -20.05 10.32
N LEU A 38 -7.73 -19.66 11.57
CA LEU A 38 -6.86 -20.41 12.47
C LEU A 38 -7.53 -21.61 13.15
N PHE A 39 -8.87 -21.63 13.28
CA PHE A 39 -9.56 -22.72 13.98
C PHE A 39 -9.34 -24.10 13.34
N PRO A 40 -9.44 -24.29 12.01
CA PRO A 40 -9.15 -25.58 11.40
C PRO A 40 -7.71 -26.03 11.64
N LEU A 41 -6.76 -25.08 11.68
CA LEU A 41 -5.33 -25.36 11.85
C LEU A 41 -4.96 -25.76 13.27
N TYR A 42 -5.58 -25.17 14.29
CA TYR A 42 -5.28 -25.45 15.70
C TYR A 42 -5.30 -26.95 16.02
N SER A 43 -6.20 -27.70 15.38
CA SER A 43 -6.31 -29.15 15.54
C SER A 43 -5.06 -29.95 15.16
N PHE A 44 -4.21 -29.43 14.27
CA PHE A 44 -2.94 -30.06 13.91
C PHE A 44 -1.90 -29.94 15.02
N PHE A 45 -1.97 -28.87 15.83
CA PHE A 45 -1.03 -28.61 16.92
C PHE A 45 -1.39 -29.39 18.20
N VAL A 46 -2.67 -29.70 18.40
CA VAL A 46 -3.12 -30.53 19.53
C VAL A 46 -2.84 -32.02 19.30
N ARG A 47 -2.75 -32.46 18.05
CA ARG A 47 -2.45 -33.85 17.70
C ARG A 47 -0.94 -34.13 17.79
N ASN A 48 -0.58 -35.37 18.10
CA ASN A 48 0.81 -35.86 18.06
C ASN A 48 1.21 -36.19 16.62
N LEU A 49 1.28 -35.16 15.76
CA LEU A 49 1.85 -35.29 14.42
C LEU A 49 3.37 -35.26 14.51
N ASN A 50 4.04 -36.08 13.72
CA ASN A 50 5.49 -35.97 13.55
C ASN A 50 5.86 -34.68 12.80
N LEU A 51 7.09 -34.18 13.00
CA LEU A 51 7.53 -32.90 12.47
C LEU A 51 7.47 -32.83 10.94
N LYS A 52 7.78 -33.94 10.24
CA LYS A 52 7.71 -34.04 8.78
C LYS A 52 6.29 -33.83 8.25
N ARG A 53 5.29 -34.48 8.86
CA ARG A 53 3.89 -34.28 8.48
C ARG A 53 3.44 -32.86 8.77
N LEU A 54 3.87 -32.29 9.88
CA LEU A 54 3.51 -30.92 10.25
C LEU A 54 4.12 -29.89 9.30
N PHE A 55 5.36 -30.09 8.85
CA PHE A 55 5.98 -29.30 7.79
C PHE A 55 5.15 -29.35 6.51
N ASN A 56 4.77 -30.54 6.05
CA ASN A 56 3.96 -30.73 4.84
C ASN A 56 2.58 -30.08 4.96
N VAL A 57 1.96 -30.10 6.14
CA VAL A 57 0.70 -29.37 6.41
C VAL A 57 0.92 -27.87 6.29
N GLY A 58 1.98 -27.33 6.90
CA GLY A 58 2.31 -25.91 6.81
C GLY A 58 2.64 -25.47 5.38
N LEU A 59 3.39 -26.30 4.64
CA LEU A 59 3.71 -26.08 3.22
C LEU A 59 2.44 -26.08 2.36
N GLY A 60 1.57 -27.09 2.50
CA GLY A 60 0.32 -27.17 1.74
C GLY A 60 -0.63 -26.01 2.04
N TRP A 61 -0.76 -25.65 3.31
CA TRP A 61 -1.51 -24.45 3.70
C TRP A 61 -0.90 -23.18 3.10
N GLY A 62 0.42 -23.02 3.19
CA GLY A 62 1.14 -21.88 2.65
C GLY A 62 0.97 -21.71 1.13
N ILE A 63 1.01 -22.80 0.36
CA ILE A 63 0.77 -22.75 -1.10
C ILE A 63 -0.63 -22.19 -1.39
N LEU A 64 -1.65 -22.68 -0.69
CA LEU A 64 -3.04 -22.28 -0.92
C LEU A 64 -3.34 -20.86 -0.41
N ALA A 65 -2.87 -20.53 0.80
CA ALA A 65 -3.10 -19.24 1.43
C ALA A 65 -2.30 -18.13 0.75
N PHE A 66 -1.00 -18.32 0.53
CA PHE A 66 -0.18 -17.31 -0.14
C PHE A 66 -0.40 -17.28 -1.65
N GLY A 67 -0.80 -18.40 -2.28
CA GLY A 67 -1.23 -18.40 -3.67
C GLY A 67 -2.40 -17.43 -3.89
N GLY A 68 -3.48 -17.58 -3.10
CA GLY A 68 -4.62 -16.67 -3.25
C GLY A 68 -4.29 -15.22 -2.88
N ASN A 69 -3.59 -14.99 -1.76
CA ASN A 69 -3.25 -13.63 -1.32
C ASN A 69 -2.32 -12.89 -2.31
N LEU A 70 -1.29 -13.57 -2.83
CA LEU A 70 -0.29 -12.98 -3.74
C LEU A 70 -0.66 -13.07 -5.22
N PHE A 71 -1.87 -13.51 -5.55
CA PHE A 71 -2.32 -13.62 -6.95
C PHE A 71 -2.22 -12.30 -7.73
N TRP A 72 -2.36 -11.15 -7.05
CA TRP A 72 -2.13 -9.83 -7.64
C TRP A 72 -0.74 -9.67 -8.27
N VAL A 73 0.29 -10.38 -7.78
CA VAL A 73 1.64 -10.33 -8.36
C VAL A 73 1.64 -10.94 -9.75
N TYR A 74 0.95 -12.07 -9.92
CA TYR A 74 0.77 -12.69 -11.24
C TYR A 74 0.04 -11.75 -12.20
N VAL A 75 -1.09 -11.17 -11.74
CA VAL A 75 -1.85 -10.20 -12.56
C VAL A 75 -0.97 -9.01 -12.94
N LEU A 76 -0.27 -8.40 -11.99
CA LEU A 76 0.61 -7.26 -12.24
C LEU A 76 1.69 -7.61 -13.29
N ILE A 77 2.43 -8.70 -13.10
CA ILE A 77 3.51 -9.07 -14.02
C ILE A 77 2.94 -9.43 -15.40
N SER A 78 1.88 -10.24 -15.44
CA SER A 78 1.30 -10.70 -16.73
C SER A 78 0.65 -9.58 -17.55
N THR A 79 0.25 -8.47 -16.92
CA THR A 79 -0.43 -7.35 -17.60
C THR A 79 0.46 -6.13 -17.81
N LYS A 80 1.47 -5.93 -16.96
CA LYS A 80 2.29 -4.70 -16.96
C LYS A 80 3.79 -4.94 -17.17
N ALA A 81 4.26 -6.17 -17.06
CA ALA A 81 5.63 -6.51 -17.47
C ALA A 81 5.63 -6.98 -18.93
N ASP A 82 6.69 -6.63 -19.65
CA ASP A 82 6.92 -7.06 -21.02
C ASP A 82 7.46 -8.51 -21.04
N CYS A 83 6.63 -9.46 -20.59
CA CYS A 83 7.00 -10.87 -20.49
C CYS A 83 5.83 -11.81 -20.79
N SER A 84 6.13 -13.07 -21.11
CA SER A 84 5.10 -14.07 -21.37
C SER A 84 4.34 -14.45 -20.10
N LYS A 85 3.06 -14.83 -20.26
CA LYS A 85 2.22 -15.32 -19.15
C LYS A 85 2.84 -16.51 -18.40
N PHE A 86 3.60 -17.35 -19.12
CA PHE A 86 4.32 -18.48 -18.53
C PHE A 86 5.44 -18.02 -17.59
N ILE A 87 6.26 -17.05 -18.02
CA ILE A 87 7.32 -16.48 -17.16
C ILE A 87 6.68 -15.77 -15.95
N ALA A 88 5.60 -15.00 -16.15
CA ALA A 88 4.87 -14.37 -15.06
C ALA A 88 4.36 -15.40 -14.04
N PHE A 89 3.81 -16.53 -14.51
CA PHE A 89 3.37 -17.63 -13.66
C PHE A 89 4.54 -18.26 -12.89
N LEU A 90 5.68 -18.50 -13.54
CA LEU A 90 6.87 -19.07 -12.90
C LEU A 90 7.37 -18.17 -11.77
N ILE A 91 7.48 -16.85 -11.99
CA ILE A 91 7.90 -15.88 -10.97
C ILE A 91 6.94 -15.91 -9.79
N TYR A 92 5.63 -15.86 -10.06
CA TYR A 92 4.59 -15.94 -9.04
C TYR A 92 4.66 -17.27 -8.26
N PHE A 93 4.79 -18.40 -8.95
CA PHE A 93 4.85 -19.72 -8.34
C PHE A 93 6.07 -19.87 -7.41
N VAL A 94 7.24 -19.39 -7.84
CA VAL A 94 8.46 -19.38 -7.00
C VAL A 94 8.25 -18.53 -5.75
N LEU A 95 7.63 -17.35 -5.87
CA LEU A 95 7.32 -16.50 -4.72
C LEU A 95 6.37 -17.19 -3.74
N VAL A 96 5.31 -17.85 -4.24
CA VAL A 96 4.37 -18.61 -3.41
C VAL A 96 5.06 -19.78 -2.71
N LEU A 97 5.91 -20.53 -3.42
CA LEU A 97 6.66 -21.64 -2.84
C LEU A 97 7.60 -21.16 -1.74
N LEU A 98 8.32 -20.06 -1.97
CA LEU A 98 9.22 -19.46 -0.99
C LEU A 98 8.46 -19.08 0.29
N MET A 99 7.30 -18.43 0.15
CA MET A 99 6.43 -18.10 1.29
C MET A 99 5.90 -19.36 1.99
N ALA A 100 5.48 -20.37 1.24
CA ALA A 100 4.95 -21.61 1.77
C ALA A 100 5.98 -22.41 2.58
N VAL A 101 7.26 -22.41 2.17
CA VAL A 101 8.34 -23.03 2.94
C VAL A 101 8.47 -22.37 4.32
N THR A 102 8.35 -21.04 4.42
CA THR A 102 8.38 -20.36 5.72
C THR A 102 7.22 -20.80 6.62
N ALA A 103 6.03 -21.06 6.06
CA ALA A 103 4.90 -21.59 6.82
C ALA A 103 5.18 -23.01 7.32
N GLY A 104 5.78 -23.87 6.50
CA GLY A 104 6.21 -25.21 6.89
C GLY A 104 7.11 -25.18 8.13
N PHE A 105 8.15 -24.36 8.13
CA PHE A 105 9.05 -24.19 9.28
C PHE A 105 8.35 -23.55 10.49
N PHE A 106 7.50 -22.55 10.27
CA PHE A 106 6.75 -21.92 11.35
C PHE A 106 5.84 -22.92 12.07
N PHE A 107 5.19 -23.83 11.34
CA PHE A 107 4.34 -24.86 11.97
C PHE A 107 5.17 -25.77 12.89
N ILE A 108 6.36 -26.22 12.45
CA ILE A 108 7.28 -27.00 13.31
C ILE A 108 7.62 -26.20 14.58
N LEU A 109 8.10 -24.97 14.41
CA LEU A 109 8.55 -24.13 15.52
C LEU A 109 7.44 -23.88 16.54
N LEU A 110 6.25 -23.53 16.06
CA LEU A 110 5.09 -23.26 16.90
C LEU A 110 4.68 -24.51 17.67
N LYS A 111 4.72 -25.70 17.05
CA LYS A 111 4.42 -26.97 17.74
C LYS A 111 5.44 -27.29 18.83
N LEU A 112 6.72 -27.19 18.53
CA LEU A 112 7.80 -27.42 19.51
C LEU A 112 7.66 -26.48 20.71
N PHE A 113 7.20 -25.25 20.49
CA PHE A 113 6.95 -24.30 21.57
C PHE A 113 5.67 -24.63 22.36
N LEU A 114 4.56 -24.95 21.68
CA LEU A 114 3.28 -25.30 22.30
C LEU A 114 3.35 -26.57 23.17
N ASP A 115 4.19 -27.54 22.80
CA ASP A 115 4.33 -28.80 23.53
C ASP A 115 5.02 -28.65 24.89
N LYS A 116 5.72 -27.52 25.12
CA LYS A 116 6.32 -27.20 26.43
C LYS A 116 5.29 -26.84 27.51
N PHE A 117 4.06 -26.52 27.12
CA PHE A 117 3.04 -26.05 28.04
C PHE A 117 1.98 -27.13 28.26
N LYS A 118 1.44 -27.25 29.48
CA LYS A 118 0.32 -28.16 29.79
C LYS A 118 -1.03 -27.44 29.78
N ASN A 119 -1.07 -26.18 30.21
CA ASN A 119 -2.30 -25.39 30.31
C ASN A 119 -2.90 -25.10 28.92
N ARG A 120 -4.16 -25.48 28.72
CA ARG A 120 -4.87 -25.34 27.43
C ARG A 120 -5.11 -23.88 27.03
N ALA A 121 -5.50 -23.03 27.97
CA ALA A 121 -5.74 -21.60 27.70
C ALA A 121 -4.44 -20.92 27.26
N LEU A 122 -3.33 -21.21 27.94
CA LEU A 122 -2.01 -20.71 27.58
C LEU A 122 -1.58 -21.20 26.18
N LYS A 123 -1.85 -22.47 25.82
CA LYS A 123 -1.58 -22.97 24.46
C LYS A 123 -2.37 -22.19 23.40
N ILE A 124 -3.64 -21.89 23.64
CA ILE A 124 -4.47 -21.13 22.70
C ILE A 124 -3.89 -19.71 22.54
N PHE A 125 -3.55 -19.05 23.65
CA PHE A 125 -2.92 -17.72 23.61
C PHE A 125 -1.61 -17.74 22.82
N ILE A 126 -0.69 -18.66 23.15
CA ILE A 126 0.58 -18.82 22.45
C ILE A 126 0.39 -19.11 20.97
N PHE A 127 -0.61 -19.94 20.62
CA PHE A 127 -0.93 -20.25 19.23
C PHE A 127 -1.34 -18.97 18.47
N LEU A 128 -2.30 -18.20 19.00
CA LEU A 128 -2.76 -16.95 18.39
C LEU A 128 -1.63 -15.90 18.30
N PHE A 129 -0.89 -15.73 19.39
CA PHE A 129 0.23 -14.79 19.45
C PHE A 129 1.37 -15.18 18.50
N GLY A 130 1.69 -16.47 18.42
CA GLY A 130 2.70 -17.00 17.49
C GLY A 130 2.33 -16.71 16.04
N TRP A 131 1.05 -16.87 15.66
CA TRP A 131 0.57 -16.51 14.33
C TRP A 131 0.70 -15.01 14.04
N TYR A 132 0.35 -14.16 15.01
CA TYR A 132 0.54 -12.72 14.89
C TYR A 132 2.02 -12.36 14.65
N LEU A 133 2.94 -12.96 15.42
CA LEU A 133 4.38 -12.77 15.23
C LEU A 133 4.86 -13.28 13.87
N TYR A 134 4.32 -14.40 13.37
CA TYR A 134 4.65 -14.91 12.05
C TYR A 134 4.24 -13.94 10.94
N PHE A 135 3.05 -13.37 10.98
CA PHE A 135 2.64 -12.36 9.99
C PHE A 135 3.44 -11.07 10.11
N LEU A 136 3.81 -10.64 11.32
CA LEU A 136 4.76 -9.53 11.50
C LEU A 136 6.13 -9.86 10.89
N PHE A 137 6.62 -11.09 11.06
CA PHE A 137 7.84 -11.56 10.44
C PHE A 137 7.76 -11.48 8.91
N LEU A 138 6.67 -11.97 8.32
CA LEU A 138 6.44 -11.89 6.88
C LEU A 138 6.33 -10.45 6.38
N ALA A 139 5.69 -9.57 7.13
CA ALA A 139 5.56 -8.17 6.73
C ALA A 139 6.89 -7.41 6.81
N ASP A 140 7.67 -7.59 7.89
CA ASP A 140 8.83 -6.73 8.19
C ASP A 140 10.19 -7.29 7.73
N TYR A 141 10.33 -8.61 7.67
CA TYR A 141 11.63 -9.27 7.49
C TYR A 141 11.73 -10.01 6.17
N PHE A 142 10.66 -10.64 5.70
CA PHE A 142 10.70 -11.35 4.42
C PHE A 142 11.11 -10.45 3.24
N PRO A 143 10.63 -9.19 3.10
CA PRO A 143 11.09 -8.32 2.02
C PRO A 143 12.58 -7.92 2.14
N ARG A 144 13.18 -8.02 3.34
CA ARG A 144 14.62 -7.79 3.54
C ARG A 144 15.47 -8.86 2.89
N ILE A 145 14.99 -10.11 2.87
CA ILE A 145 15.62 -11.22 2.15
C ILE A 145 15.66 -10.91 0.65
N ILE A 146 14.65 -10.20 0.13
CA ILE A 146 14.56 -9.74 -1.27
C ILE A 146 15.34 -8.42 -1.49
N GLY A 147 16.03 -7.92 -0.46
CA GLY A 147 17.06 -6.88 -0.59
C GLY A 147 16.59 -5.45 -0.37
N LYS A 148 15.51 -5.20 0.39
CA LYS A 148 15.18 -3.85 0.90
C LYS A 148 14.61 -3.87 2.32
N ASN A 149 14.91 -2.82 3.10
CA ASN A 149 14.24 -2.52 4.38
C ASN A 149 12.83 -1.95 4.14
N VAL A 150 11.99 -2.70 3.43
CA VAL A 150 10.58 -2.35 3.15
C VAL A 150 9.68 -3.31 3.90
N ARG A 151 8.50 -2.82 4.30
CA ARG A 151 7.46 -3.62 4.94
C ARG A 151 6.41 -4.00 3.91
N TYR A 152 5.90 -5.23 3.89
CA TYR A 152 4.76 -5.61 3.07
C TYR A 152 3.50 -5.75 3.96
N PRO A 153 2.70 -4.68 4.13
CA PRO A 153 1.62 -4.69 5.11
C PRO A 153 0.42 -5.55 4.70
N PHE A 154 0.25 -5.85 3.40
CA PHE A 154 -0.95 -6.53 2.89
C PHE A 154 -1.01 -8.03 3.19
N ILE A 155 0.00 -8.57 3.90
CA ILE A 155 -0.04 -9.91 4.49
C ILE A 155 -0.57 -9.90 5.92
N LEU A 156 -0.70 -8.73 6.55
CA LEU A 156 -1.10 -8.61 7.95
C LEU A 156 -2.61 -8.85 8.12
N PRO A 157 -3.02 -9.75 9.02
CA PRO A 157 -4.43 -10.04 9.31
C PRO A 157 -5.29 -8.83 9.71
N VAL A 158 -4.68 -7.74 10.18
CA VAL A 158 -5.40 -6.52 10.58
C VAL A 158 -5.88 -5.68 9.40
N VAL A 159 -5.26 -5.81 8.23
CA VAL A 159 -5.65 -5.05 7.03
C VAL A 159 -7.06 -5.38 6.57
N PRO A 160 -7.45 -6.66 6.37
CA PRO A 160 -8.82 -6.97 5.97
C PRO A 160 -9.86 -6.59 7.03
N LEU A 161 -9.52 -6.60 8.33
CA LEU A 161 -10.42 -6.12 9.41
C LEU A 161 -10.68 -4.61 9.36
N SER A 162 -9.82 -3.86 8.68
CA SER A 162 -9.90 -2.40 8.62
C SER A 162 -10.99 -1.88 7.69
N SER A 163 -11.72 -2.76 7.00
CA SER A 163 -12.99 -2.42 6.36
C SER A 163 -14.12 -2.14 7.37
N PHE A 164 -14.03 -2.66 8.59
CA PHE A 164 -15.08 -2.53 9.60
C PHE A 164 -14.82 -1.32 10.51
N LYS A 165 -15.77 -0.36 10.51
CA LYS A 165 -15.69 0.86 11.33
C LYS A 165 -15.53 0.56 12.83
N PHE A 166 -16.19 -0.49 13.34
CA PHE A 166 -16.06 -0.90 14.74
C PHE A 166 -14.62 -1.28 15.08
N PHE A 167 -13.95 -2.05 14.22
CA PHE A 167 -12.55 -2.42 14.41
C PHE A 167 -11.64 -1.18 14.40
N LEU A 168 -11.83 -0.26 13.46
CA LEU A 168 -11.06 0.99 13.41
C LEU A 168 -11.23 1.80 14.70
N LYS A 169 -12.45 1.94 15.23
CA LYS A 169 -12.69 2.61 16.52
C LYS A 169 -11.93 1.95 17.67
N MET A 170 -11.92 0.61 17.73
CA MET A 170 -11.14 -0.12 18.74
C MET A 170 -9.64 0.15 18.60
N VAL A 171 -9.11 0.14 17.38
CA VAL A 171 -7.71 0.49 17.11
C VAL A 171 -7.43 1.92 17.62
N SER A 172 -8.26 2.88 17.25
CA SER A 172 -8.10 4.27 17.70
C SER A 172 -8.10 4.38 19.22
N TRP A 173 -8.98 3.66 19.92
CA TRP A 173 -9.03 3.66 21.40
C TRP A 173 -7.78 3.06 22.03
N VAL A 174 -7.28 1.94 21.50
CA VAL A 174 -6.06 1.29 22.01
C VAL A 174 -4.82 2.18 21.82
N PHE A 175 -4.76 2.91 20.70
CA PHE A 175 -3.60 3.76 20.38
C PHE A 175 -3.74 5.22 20.84
N LEU A 176 -4.93 5.66 21.28
CA LEU A 176 -5.18 7.02 21.77
C LEU A 176 -4.18 7.47 22.85
N PRO A 177 -3.87 6.67 23.90
CA PRO A 177 -2.97 7.11 24.96
C PRO A 177 -1.54 7.36 24.47
N PHE A 178 -1.15 6.75 23.34
CA PHE A 178 0.21 6.83 22.81
C PHE A 178 0.41 7.96 21.80
N ASN A 179 -0.67 8.42 21.16
CA ASN A 179 -0.59 9.40 20.06
C ASN A 179 -0.93 10.84 20.48
N GLY A 180 -1.38 11.04 21.73
CA GLY A 180 -1.79 12.34 22.25
C GLY A 180 -3.27 12.65 21.97
N SER A 181 -3.77 13.74 22.58
CA SER A 181 -5.18 14.12 22.50
C SER A 181 -5.65 14.33 21.06
N TYR A 182 -6.87 13.86 20.78
CA TYR A 182 -7.58 13.99 19.52
C TYR A 182 -7.70 15.46 19.11
N LYS A 183 -7.33 15.81 17.88
CA LYS A 183 -7.36 17.19 17.38
C LYS A 183 -8.45 17.38 16.33
N GLU A 184 -8.97 18.60 16.27
CA GLU A 184 -10.12 19.03 15.49
C GLU A 184 -10.14 18.54 14.04
N LYS A 185 -11.36 18.50 13.49
CA LYS A 185 -11.64 18.19 12.08
C LYS A 185 -10.83 19.14 11.19
N ILE A 186 -9.83 18.60 10.51
CA ILE A 186 -8.97 19.38 9.62
C ILE A 186 -9.81 19.85 8.42
N ASN A 187 -9.95 21.18 8.30
CA ASN A 187 -10.72 21.83 7.25
C ASN A 187 -9.83 22.12 6.03
N CYS A 188 -9.54 21.07 5.27
CA CYS A 188 -8.82 21.19 3.99
C CYS A 188 -9.67 20.51 2.92
N ASP A 189 -10.22 21.33 2.04
CA ASP A 189 -11.01 20.87 0.90
C ASP A 189 -10.17 20.89 -0.36
N PHE A 190 -10.42 19.88 -1.19
CA PHE A 190 -9.65 19.63 -2.40
C PHE A 190 -10.59 19.43 -3.56
N LEU A 191 -10.24 20.02 -4.69
CA LEU A 191 -10.83 19.69 -5.98
C LEU A 191 -10.02 18.57 -6.60
N TYR A 192 -10.66 17.43 -6.82
CA TYR A 192 -9.97 16.28 -7.39
C TYR A 192 -9.87 16.40 -8.91
N LEU A 193 -8.63 16.44 -9.41
CA LEU A 193 -8.33 16.36 -10.83
C LEU A 193 -8.23 14.89 -11.24
N LYS A 194 -9.37 14.33 -11.66
CA LYS A 194 -9.47 12.91 -12.05
C LYS A 194 -8.57 12.59 -13.25
N PRO A 195 -7.72 11.54 -13.18
CA PRO A 195 -6.94 11.08 -14.31
C PRO A 195 -7.82 10.48 -15.40
N HIS A 196 -7.24 10.28 -16.58
CA HIS A 196 -7.85 9.58 -17.69
C HIS A 196 -7.20 8.19 -17.80
N SER A 197 -7.99 7.16 -18.08
CA SER A 197 -7.53 5.78 -18.11
C SER A 197 -6.56 5.45 -19.26
N GLN A 198 -6.39 6.35 -20.23
CA GLN A 198 -5.61 6.13 -21.46
C GLN A 198 -4.35 7.02 -21.57
N TYR A 199 -3.77 7.44 -20.45
CA TYR A 199 -2.64 8.38 -20.49
C TYR A 199 -1.36 7.85 -21.15
N LEU A 200 -1.23 6.54 -21.34
CA LEU A 200 -0.03 5.95 -21.93
C LEU A 200 0.07 6.17 -23.45
N ASP A 201 -1.07 6.36 -24.14
CA ASP A 201 -1.10 6.48 -25.60
C ASP A 201 -1.14 7.93 -26.09
N LYS A 202 -1.39 8.88 -25.18
CA LYS A 202 -1.50 10.30 -25.53
C LYS A 202 -0.14 10.96 -25.64
N SER A 203 -0.01 11.82 -26.64
CA SER A 203 1.11 12.74 -26.73
C SER A 203 1.14 13.69 -25.53
N ARG A 204 2.33 14.25 -25.25
CA ARG A 204 2.53 15.25 -24.20
C ARG A 204 1.57 16.45 -24.34
N ALA A 205 1.33 16.91 -25.57
CA ALA A 205 0.48 18.06 -25.84
C ALA A 205 -1.00 17.76 -25.57
N GLU A 206 -1.49 16.59 -25.97
CA GLU A 206 -2.86 16.15 -25.70
C GLU A 206 -3.11 16.01 -24.20
N LEU A 207 -2.18 15.41 -23.47
CA LEU A 207 -2.29 15.29 -22.02
C LEU A 207 -2.35 16.65 -21.31
N ALA A 208 -1.51 17.59 -21.74
CA ALA A 208 -1.53 18.95 -21.21
C ALA A 208 -2.87 19.65 -21.51
N GLY A 209 -3.39 19.49 -22.74
CA GLY A 209 -4.69 20.02 -23.16
C GLY A 209 -5.85 19.43 -22.36
N ASP A 210 -5.85 18.12 -22.10
CA ASP A 210 -6.84 17.45 -21.27
C ASP A 210 -6.86 18.02 -19.85
N ILE A 211 -5.68 18.17 -19.24
CA ILE A 211 -5.52 18.72 -17.90
C ILE A 211 -6.00 20.17 -17.85
N TYR A 212 -5.64 20.97 -18.86
CA TYR A 212 -6.14 22.34 -19.02
C TYR A 212 -7.67 22.38 -19.05
N CYS A 213 -8.31 21.57 -19.90
CA CYS A 213 -9.76 21.54 -20.02
C CYS A 213 -10.43 21.09 -18.72
N LYS A 214 -9.86 20.10 -18.01
CA LYS A 214 -10.38 19.64 -16.72
C LYS A 214 -10.25 20.69 -15.63
N ILE A 215 -9.12 21.38 -15.51
CA ILE A 215 -8.96 22.48 -14.55
C ILE A 215 -9.94 23.61 -14.88
N LYS A 216 -10.07 23.98 -16.16
CA LYS A 216 -11.04 24.99 -16.61
C LYS A 216 -12.48 24.59 -16.26
N TYR A 217 -12.83 23.32 -16.47
CA TYR A 217 -14.14 22.79 -16.10
C TYR A 217 -14.38 22.86 -14.59
N LEU A 218 -13.40 22.42 -13.78
CA LEU A 218 -13.47 22.52 -12.32
C LEU A 218 -13.72 23.98 -11.92
N ASN A 219 -12.93 24.92 -12.43
CA ASN A 219 -13.05 26.35 -12.12
C ASN A 219 -14.33 27.01 -12.65
N SER A 220 -15.05 26.37 -13.59
CA SER A 220 -16.35 26.86 -14.07
C SER A 220 -17.52 26.47 -13.17
N ASP A 221 -17.33 25.55 -12.21
CA ASP A 221 -18.37 25.16 -11.28
C ASP A 221 -18.70 26.32 -10.32
N LYS A 222 -19.90 26.89 -10.47
CA LYS A 222 -20.38 28.05 -9.70
C LYS A 222 -20.36 27.84 -8.19
N ARG A 223 -20.31 26.59 -7.71
CA ARG A 223 -20.17 26.27 -6.27
C ARG A 223 -18.86 26.79 -5.66
N LEU A 224 -17.82 26.99 -6.47
CA LEU A 224 -16.51 27.47 -6.03
C LEU A 224 -16.47 28.99 -5.80
N TYR A 225 -17.39 29.74 -6.40
CA TYR A 225 -17.42 31.21 -6.30
C TYR A 225 -18.03 31.72 -4.98
N ASN A 226 -18.80 30.89 -4.26
CA ASN A 226 -19.49 31.30 -3.03
C ASN A 226 -18.66 31.08 -1.75
N ASN A 227 -17.54 30.35 -1.82
CA ASN A 227 -16.67 30.08 -0.66
C ASN A 227 -15.26 30.58 -0.96
N ASN A 228 -14.83 31.65 -0.26
CA ASN A 228 -13.50 32.28 -0.34
C ASN A 228 -12.37 31.38 -0.89
N VAL A 229 -11.98 31.70 -2.13
CA VAL A 229 -11.14 30.93 -3.05
C VAL A 229 -9.71 30.75 -2.53
N ASN A 230 -9.50 29.71 -1.71
CA ASN A 230 -8.21 29.11 -1.36
C ASN A 230 -8.21 27.63 -1.79
N GLU A 231 -8.72 27.35 -2.99
CA GLU A 231 -8.96 25.98 -3.42
C GLU A 231 -7.68 25.30 -3.89
N ILE A 232 -7.50 24.07 -3.43
CA ILE A 232 -6.37 23.24 -3.79
C ILE A 232 -6.88 22.20 -4.77
N ILE A 233 -6.42 22.26 -6.01
CA ILE A 233 -6.63 21.20 -6.98
C ILE A 233 -5.59 20.12 -6.69
N ILE A 234 -6.01 18.86 -6.56
CA ILE A 234 -5.12 17.74 -6.25
C ILE A 234 -5.31 16.59 -7.24
N ALA A 235 -4.21 15.96 -7.61
CA ALA A 235 -4.17 14.83 -8.53
C ALA A 235 -3.30 13.69 -7.95
N PRO A 236 -3.49 12.44 -8.38
CA PRO A 236 -2.72 11.30 -7.89
C PRO A 236 -1.27 11.30 -8.37
N GLU A 237 -0.53 10.25 -7.98
CA GLU A 237 0.82 9.98 -8.46
C GLU A 237 0.85 9.87 -10.00
N SER A 238 1.93 10.33 -10.63
CA SER A 238 2.19 10.16 -12.07
C SER A 238 1.13 10.72 -13.03
N MET A 239 0.35 11.72 -12.62
CA MET A 239 -0.62 12.41 -13.48
C MET A 239 0.02 12.93 -14.78
N PHE A 240 1.26 13.44 -14.70
CA PHE A 240 2.10 13.62 -15.89
C PHE A 240 3.16 12.50 -15.95
N PRO A 241 3.13 11.61 -16.97
CA PRO A 241 4.09 10.51 -17.10
C PRO A 241 5.47 10.97 -17.62
N PHE A 242 5.68 12.28 -17.79
CA PHE A 242 6.89 12.92 -18.29
C PHE A 242 7.52 13.88 -17.28
N VAL A 243 8.72 14.37 -17.60
CA VAL A 243 9.45 15.34 -16.77
C VAL A 243 8.77 16.72 -16.84
N LEU A 244 8.23 17.20 -15.72
CA LEU A 244 7.45 18.45 -15.69
C LEU A 244 8.31 19.70 -15.47
N ASN A 245 9.37 19.62 -14.67
CA ASN A 245 10.16 20.80 -14.27
C ASN A 245 10.98 21.46 -15.39
N TYR A 246 11.00 20.87 -16.59
CA TYR A 246 11.60 21.46 -17.78
C TYR A 246 10.57 21.78 -18.88
N ASP A 247 9.27 21.59 -18.60
CA ASP A 247 8.21 21.80 -19.57
C ASP A 247 7.47 23.13 -19.35
N LEU A 248 8.14 24.22 -19.75
CA LEU A 248 7.58 25.57 -19.63
C LEU A 248 6.26 25.73 -20.39
N LYS A 249 6.06 25.00 -21.50
CA LYS A 249 4.81 25.08 -22.27
C LYS A 249 3.63 24.56 -21.45
N VAL A 250 3.80 23.42 -20.77
CA VAL A 250 2.77 22.85 -19.89
C VAL A 250 2.55 23.74 -18.67
N LEU A 251 3.61 24.26 -18.06
CA LEU A 251 3.49 25.16 -16.90
C LEU A 251 2.74 26.47 -17.25
N ASN A 252 3.06 27.08 -18.38
CA ASN A 252 2.36 28.26 -18.89
C ASN A 252 0.90 27.97 -19.26
N LEU A 253 0.60 26.74 -19.70
CA LEU A 253 -0.77 26.31 -19.97
C LEU A 253 -1.58 26.22 -18.67
N VAL A 254 -0.99 25.61 -17.63
CA VAL A 254 -1.60 25.51 -16.29
C VAL A 254 -1.82 26.90 -15.69
N GLU A 255 -0.87 27.82 -15.84
CA GLU A 255 -0.99 29.21 -15.37
C GLU A 255 -2.27 29.89 -15.87
N LYS A 256 -2.60 29.70 -17.16
CA LYS A 256 -3.75 30.33 -17.81
C LYS A 256 -5.11 29.86 -17.29
N VAL A 257 -5.17 28.76 -16.55
CA VAL A 257 -6.42 28.20 -16.02
C VAL A 257 -6.54 28.24 -14.52
N LEU A 258 -5.44 28.36 -13.78
CA LEU A 258 -5.50 28.51 -12.33
C LEU A 258 -6.04 29.89 -11.94
N LEU A 259 -6.95 29.92 -10.96
CA LEU A 259 -7.42 31.16 -10.36
C LEU A 259 -6.33 31.81 -9.50
N PRO A 260 -6.40 33.13 -9.22
CA PRO A 260 -5.47 33.77 -8.29
C PRO A 260 -5.44 33.04 -6.94
N LYS A 261 -4.23 32.78 -6.41
CA LYS A 261 -3.97 32.03 -5.16
C LYS A 261 -4.36 30.54 -5.17
N GLN A 262 -4.88 30.02 -6.29
CA GLN A 262 -5.19 28.60 -6.43
C GLN A 262 -3.91 27.78 -6.57
N LYS A 263 -3.84 26.66 -5.84
CA LYS A 263 -2.70 25.74 -5.90
C LYS A 263 -3.08 24.47 -6.64
N LEU A 264 -2.19 23.99 -7.50
CA LEU A 264 -2.27 22.66 -8.09
C LEU A 264 -1.20 21.76 -7.46
N ILE A 265 -1.63 20.66 -6.85
CA ILE A 265 -0.76 19.64 -6.29
C ILE A 265 -0.85 18.38 -7.17
N ILE A 266 0.24 18.05 -7.85
CA ILE A 266 0.21 17.05 -8.94
C ILE A 266 1.45 16.16 -8.96
N GLY A 267 1.25 14.85 -9.17
CA GLY A 267 2.32 13.89 -9.35
C GLY A 267 2.91 13.91 -10.76
N ALA A 268 4.23 13.96 -10.88
CA ALA A 268 4.95 13.92 -12.15
C ALA A 268 6.43 13.51 -11.96
N LYS A 269 7.14 13.26 -13.06
CA LYS A 269 8.60 13.04 -12.98
C LYS A 269 9.34 14.37 -12.85
N ARG A 270 10.43 14.35 -12.07
CA ARG A 270 11.42 15.43 -11.99
C ARG A 270 12.76 14.98 -12.53
N GLN A 271 13.49 15.88 -13.16
CA GLN A 271 14.87 15.64 -13.57
C GLN A 271 15.80 16.72 -12.98
N GLU A 272 16.97 16.30 -12.52
CA GLU A 272 18.06 17.16 -12.02
C GLU A 272 19.39 16.58 -12.49
N GLY A 273 19.99 17.22 -13.50
CA GLY A 273 21.09 16.63 -14.26
C GLY A 273 20.65 15.31 -14.91
N GLU A 274 21.40 14.24 -14.67
CA GLU A 274 21.10 12.89 -15.18
C GLU A 274 20.13 12.10 -14.28
N LYS A 275 19.74 12.65 -13.13
CA LYS A 275 18.90 11.95 -12.16
C LYS A 275 17.43 12.24 -12.40
N TYR A 276 16.63 11.18 -12.45
CA TYR A 276 15.18 11.24 -12.53
C TYR A 276 14.55 10.87 -11.19
N PHE A 277 13.48 11.54 -10.80
CA PHE A 277 12.77 11.32 -9.55
C PHE A 277 11.27 11.18 -9.85
N GLN A 278 10.57 10.38 -9.05
CA GLN A 278 9.12 10.47 -8.93
C GLN A 278 8.81 11.57 -7.93
N SER A 279 8.02 12.56 -8.32
CA SER A 279 7.81 13.75 -7.52
C SER A 279 6.35 14.15 -7.45
N VAL A 280 6.01 14.91 -6.42
CA VAL A 280 4.78 15.69 -6.35
C VAL A 280 5.16 17.15 -6.29
N TYR A 281 4.52 17.96 -7.12
CA TYR A 281 4.75 19.39 -7.24
C TYR A 281 3.60 20.16 -6.62
N VAL A 282 3.91 21.32 -6.04
CA VAL A 282 2.94 22.38 -5.74
C VAL A 282 3.19 23.49 -6.75
N ILE A 283 2.18 23.78 -7.55
CA ILE A 283 2.22 24.78 -8.61
C ILE A 283 1.26 25.90 -8.24
N GLU A 284 1.75 27.13 -8.31
CA GLU A 284 0.98 28.35 -8.07
C GLU A 284 1.42 29.39 -9.12
N GLN A 285 0.46 30.06 -9.77
CA GLN A 285 0.73 31.06 -10.81
C GLN A 285 1.72 30.56 -11.88
N GLY A 286 1.52 29.33 -12.37
CA GLY A 286 2.38 28.74 -13.40
C GLY A 286 3.77 28.31 -12.93
N ARG A 287 4.12 28.50 -11.65
CA ARG A 287 5.45 28.22 -11.12
C ARG A 287 5.41 27.07 -10.13
N ILE A 288 6.43 26.22 -10.20
CA ILE A 288 6.66 25.21 -9.16
C ILE A 288 7.21 25.93 -7.93
N ILE A 289 6.39 26.08 -6.89
CA ILE A 289 6.80 26.73 -5.63
C ILE A 289 7.37 25.74 -4.61
N GLN A 290 6.92 24.48 -4.65
CA GLN A 290 7.41 23.40 -3.79
C GLN A 290 7.39 22.08 -4.55
N PHE A 291 8.23 21.14 -4.11
CA PHE A 291 8.21 19.77 -4.60
C PHE A 291 8.71 18.79 -3.54
N TYR A 292 8.26 17.55 -3.67
CA TYR A 292 8.68 16.42 -2.88
C TYR A 292 9.08 15.26 -3.79
N ASP A 293 10.26 14.68 -3.55
CA ASP A 293 10.77 13.53 -4.30
C ASP A 293 10.63 12.26 -3.47
N LYS A 294 10.13 11.20 -4.11
CA LYS A 294 9.98 9.86 -3.53
C LYS A 294 11.32 9.34 -3.00
N THR A 295 11.32 8.89 -1.76
CA THR A 295 12.46 8.39 -0.98
C THR A 295 12.47 6.86 -0.84
N ILE A 296 11.33 6.18 -1.00
CA ILE A 296 11.23 4.72 -0.98
C ILE A 296 10.64 4.25 -2.31
N MET A 297 11.47 3.63 -3.13
CA MET A 297 11.11 3.20 -4.48
C MET A 297 10.61 1.75 -4.50
N MET A 298 9.66 1.46 -5.37
CA MET A 298 9.19 0.11 -5.70
C MET A 298 10.36 -0.77 -6.21
N PRO A 299 10.69 -1.92 -5.58
CA PRO A 299 11.58 -2.92 -6.17
C PRO A 299 11.08 -3.33 -7.54
N PHE A 300 12.01 -3.54 -8.46
CA PHE A 300 11.76 -4.04 -9.83
C PHE A 300 10.94 -3.10 -10.74
N GLY A 301 10.06 -2.25 -10.22
CA GLY A 301 9.32 -1.26 -11.00
C GLY A 301 10.09 0.04 -11.23
N GLU A 302 10.72 0.58 -10.18
CA GLU A 302 11.36 1.90 -10.21
C GLU A 302 12.88 1.81 -10.01
N LYS A 303 13.32 0.85 -9.20
CA LYS A 303 14.74 0.64 -8.90
C LYS A 303 15.03 -0.77 -8.42
N LEU A 304 16.07 -1.38 -8.98
CA LEU A 304 16.70 -2.59 -8.44
C LEU A 304 17.60 -2.29 -7.24
N SER A 305 17.52 -3.15 -6.22
CA SER A 305 18.43 -3.04 -5.07
C SER A 305 19.88 -3.34 -5.48
N LYS A 306 20.84 -2.90 -4.66
CA LYS A 306 22.27 -3.16 -4.92
C LYS A 306 22.55 -4.66 -5.02
N PHE A 307 21.93 -5.47 -4.16
CA PHE A 307 22.04 -6.93 -4.18
C PHE A 307 21.66 -7.52 -5.55
N TRP A 308 20.48 -7.17 -6.07
CA TRP A 308 20.04 -7.67 -7.38
C TRP A 308 20.93 -7.20 -8.53
N LYS A 309 21.37 -5.94 -8.50
CA LYS A 309 22.33 -5.47 -9.51
C LYS A 309 23.65 -6.24 -9.43
N THR A 310 24.23 -6.41 -8.25
CA THR A 310 25.55 -7.05 -8.10
C THR A 310 25.54 -8.52 -8.51
N TYR A 311 24.53 -9.29 -8.13
CA TYR A 311 24.52 -10.75 -8.32
C TYR A 311 23.66 -11.24 -9.49
N PHE A 312 22.75 -10.40 -9.97
CA PHE A 312 21.76 -10.77 -10.99
C PHE A 312 21.60 -9.63 -12.00
N ASN A 313 22.68 -9.22 -12.65
CA ASN A 313 22.66 -8.13 -13.65
C ASN A 313 21.58 -8.36 -14.73
N PHE A 314 21.33 -9.60 -15.16
CA PHE A 314 20.26 -9.94 -16.10
C PHE A 314 18.85 -9.54 -15.60
N ALA A 315 18.64 -9.42 -14.29
CA ALA A 315 17.37 -8.96 -13.73
C ALA A 315 17.12 -7.47 -14.06
N ALA A 316 18.17 -6.67 -14.28
CA ALA A 316 18.03 -5.30 -14.79
C ALA A 316 17.42 -5.28 -16.18
N ASP A 317 17.91 -6.15 -17.06
CA ASP A 317 17.39 -6.30 -18.42
C ASP A 317 16.00 -6.91 -18.45
N PHE A 318 15.59 -7.64 -17.42
CA PHE A 318 14.24 -8.20 -17.33
C PHE A 318 13.21 -7.19 -16.80
N PHE A 319 13.56 -6.47 -15.72
CA PHE A 319 12.60 -5.63 -15.00
C PHE A 319 12.62 -4.15 -15.40
N LEU A 320 13.78 -3.65 -15.84
CA LEU A 320 14.01 -2.22 -16.12
C LEU A 320 14.34 -1.93 -17.58
N LYS A 321 14.22 -2.91 -18.49
CA LYS A 321 14.42 -2.67 -19.93
C LYS A 321 13.55 -1.51 -20.40
N ASN A 322 14.15 -0.56 -21.10
CA ASN A 322 13.49 0.65 -21.61
C ASN A 322 12.83 1.52 -20.53
N LYS A 323 13.11 1.29 -19.24
CA LYS A 323 12.61 2.11 -18.13
C LYS A 323 13.73 2.96 -17.56
N ILE A 324 13.40 4.22 -17.32
CA ILE A 324 14.30 5.15 -16.64
C ILE A 324 14.31 4.78 -15.14
N ALA A 325 15.46 4.35 -14.63
CA ALA A 325 15.61 4.04 -13.22
C ALA A 325 15.50 5.32 -12.38
N LEU A 326 14.71 5.27 -11.32
CA LEU A 326 14.47 6.44 -10.47
C LEU A 326 15.49 6.55 -9.34
N SER A 327 15.84 7.80 -9.05
CA SER A 327 16.70 8.23 -7.97
C SER A 327 15.90 8.47 -6.69
N LYS A 328 16.60 8.31 -5.55
CA LYS A 328 16.03 8.52 -4.21
C LYS A 328 16.05 10.00 -3.85
N GLY A 329 14.94 10.54 -3.36
CA GLY A 329 14.85 11.89 -2.79
C GLY A 329 15.71 12.09 -1.53
N LYS A 330 16.09 13.34 -1.24
CA LYS A 330 17.02 13.70 -0.14
C LYS A 330 16.36 13.79 1.25
N SER A 331 15.09 14.19 1.35
CA SER A 331 14.42 14.41 2.64
C SER A 331 12.99 13.87 2.66
N SER A 332 12.64 13.14 3.72
CA SER A 332 11.29 12.65 4.00
C SER A 332 10.45 13.61 4.86
N THR A 333 11.01 14.75 5.30
CA THR A 333 10.36 15.63 6.29
C THR A 333 9.75 16.90 5.71
N LYS A 334 9.89 17.14 4.40
CA LYS A 334 9.25 18.29 3.74
C LYS A 334 7.73 18.23 3.89
N THR A 335 7.11 19.38 4.13
CA THR A 335 5.67 19.58 4.14
C THR A 335 5.26 20.57 3.04
N PHE A 336 4.00 20.49 2.64
CA PHE A 336 3.35 21.43 1.74
C PHE A 336 2.44 22.33 2.55
N VAL A 337 2.57 23.65 2.38
CA VAL A 337 1.64 24.61 2.98
C VAL A 337 0.38 24.61 2.12
N LEU A 338 -0.67 23.98 2.61
CA LEU A 338 -1.94 23.85 1.89
C LEU A 338 -2.72 25.16 2.02
N ASN A 339 -2.98 25.57 3.26
CA ASN A 339 -3.55 26.86 3.62
C ASN A 339 -3.02 27.30 5.00
N ASP A 340 -3.52 28.43 5.52
CA ASP A 340 -3.05 29.01 6.79
C ASP A 340 -3.20 28.06 8.00
N ASN A 341 -4.13 27.10 7.91
CA ASN A 341 -4.47 26.18 8.99
C ASN A 341 -4.17 24.71 8.64
N CYS A 342 -3.38 24.45 7.58
CA CYS A 342 -3.20 23.10 7.07
C CYS A 342 -1.86 22.90 6.38
N GLU A 343 -1.10 21.91 6.85
CA GLU A 343 0.11 21.42 6.21
C GLU A 343 -0.04 19.96 5.78
N GLY A 344 0.30 19.67 4.53
CA GLY A 344 0.30 18.33 3.97
C GLY A 344 1.68 17.69 4.01
N ILE A 345 1.77 16.45 4.45
CA ILE A 345 3.00 15.65 4.39
C ILE A 345 2.87 14.67 3.23
N PRO A 346 3.51 14.95 2.08
CA PRO A 346 3.40 14.09 0.90
C PRO A 346 4.08 12.74 1.15
N ARG A 347 3.39 11.66 0.78
CA ARG A 347 3.91 10.30 0.72
C ARG A 347 3.47 9.66 -0.58
N ILE A 348 4.42 9.21 -1.39
CA ILE A 348 4.15 8.70 -2.73
C ILE A 348 4.16 7.16 -2.68
N CYS A 349 3.00 6.55 -2.90
CA CYS A 349 2.74 5.12 -3.03
C CYS A 349 3.55 4.24 -2.07
N SER A 350 4.61 3.57 -2.52
CA SER A 350 5.44 2.68 -1.68
C SER A 350 5.93 3.32 -0.40
N GLU A 351 6.16 4.63 -0.37
CA GLU A 351 6.52 5.32 0.88
C GLU A 351 5.42 5.22 1.91
N PHE A 352 4.19 5.52 1.50
CA PHE A 352 3.05 5.45 2.41
C PHE A 352 2.87 4.05 3.00
N PHE A 353 3.01 3.02 2.16
CA PHE A 353 2.77 1.64 2.57
C PHE A 353 3.93 1.02 3.36
N TRP A 354 5.17 1.31 2.96
CA TRP A 354 6.35 0.57 3.45
C TRP A 354 7.20 1.35 4.45
N GLN A 355 6.99 2.65 4.60
CA GLN A 355 7.68 3.46 5.60
C GLN A 355 7.25 3.05 7.01
N ASN A 356 8.23 3.02 7.92
CA ASN A 356 7.98 2.78 9.33
C ASN A 356 7.18 3.94 9.94
N ASP A 357 6.14 3.61 10.70
CA ASP A 357 5.30 4.53 11.47
C ASP A 357 6.10 5.51 12.34
N LYS A 358 7.28 5.10 12.85
CA LYS A 358 8.20 5.98 13.59
C LYS A 358 8.57 7.26 12.84
N GLN A 359 8.59 7.22 11.51
CA GLN A 359 8.89 8.39 10.68
C GLN A 359 7.67 9.29 10.46
N LEU A 360 6.47 8.84 10.88
CA LEU A 360 5.22 9.58 10.77
C LEU A 360 4.74 10.12 12.13
N ILE A 361 5.10 9.45 13.23
CA ILE A 361 4.76 9.87 14.61
C ILE A 361 5.12 11.34 14.92
N PRO A 362 6.30 11.89 14.54
CA PRO A 362 6.62 13.29 14.82
C PRO A 362 5.67 14.30 14.17
N PHE A 363 4.90 13.86 13.17
CA PHE A 363 3.87 14.67 12.54
C PHE A 363 2.50 14.48 13.18
N ALA A 364 2.25 13.31 13.77
CA ALA A 364 1.00 13.00 14.46
C ALA A 364 0.73 13.92 15.65
N THR A 365 1.80 14.39 16.30
CA THR A 365 1.72 15.24 17.47
C THR A 365 1.48 16.72 17.13
N LYS A 366 1.76 17.16 15.90
CA LYS A 366 1.65 18.56 15.48
C LYS A 366 0.21 18.89 15.07
N GLN A 367 -0.31 20.03 15.55
CA GLN A 367 -1.59 20.57 15.08
C GLN A 367 -1.53 20.82 13.56
N ASN A 368 -2.69 20.72 12.90
CA ASN A 368 -2.88 21.14 11.51
C ASN A 368 -2.10 20.36 10.45
N LYS A 369 -1.61 19.14 10.75
CA LYS A 369 -0.90 18.31 9.78
C LYS A 369 -1.73 17.13 9.28
N VAL A 370 -1.73 16.93 7.97
CA VAL A 370 -2.34 15.78 7.28
C VAL A 370 -1.29 15.00 6.52
N ILE A 371 -1.48 13.69 6.39
CA ILE A 371 -0.68 12.90 5.45
C ILE A 371 -1.40 12.92 4.09
N LEU A 372 -0.69 13.34 3.05
CA LEU A 372 -1.18 13.28 1.66
C LEU A 372 -0.57 12.03 1.01
N ALA A 373 -1.37 10.97 0.87
CA ALA A 373 -0.94 9.72 0.26
C ALA A 373 -1.28 9.73 -1.24
N PHE A 374 -0.30 10.04 -2.08
CA PHE A 374 -0.44 10.03 -3.54
C PHE A 374 -0.18 8.62 -4.07
N VAL A 375 -1.14 8.00 -4.72
CA VAL A 375 -1.06 6.59 -5.12
C VAL A 375 -1.44 6.42 -6.58
N ASP A 376 -0.60 5.73 -7.35
CA ASP A 376 -0.96 5.15 -8.64
C ASP A 376 -1.36 3.68 -8.42
N ASP A 377 -2.65 3.45 -8.17
CA ASP A 377 -3.19 2.12 -7.86
C ASP A 377 -3.74 1.39 -9.10
N ASP A 378 -3.69 2.01 -10.27
CA ASP A 378 -4.20 1.42 -11.50
C ASP A 378 -3.37 0.21 -11.98
N TRP A 379 -2.15 0.09 -11.48
CA TRP A 379 -1.28 -1.07 -11.66
C TRP A 379 -1.82 -2.34 -11.01
N PHE A 380 -2.68 -2.21 -10.00
CA PHE A 380 -3.10 -3.33 -9.16
C PHE A 380 -4.51 -3.81 -9.50
N CYS A 381 -4.79 -5.07 -9.21
CA CYS A 381 -6.15 -5.60 -9.29
C CYS A 381 -7.05 -5.02 -8.19
N SER A 382 -8.37 -5.07 -8.41
CA SER A 382 -9.38 -4.44 -7.55
C SER A 382 -9.26 -4.80 -6.06
N TYR A 383 -9.05 -6.07 -5.71
CA TYR A 383 -8.98 -6.46 -4.30
C TYR A 383 -7.75 -5.86 -3.60
N LEU A 384 -6.61 -5.75 -4.29
CA LEU A 384 -5.42 -5.13 -3.71
C LEU A 384 -5.61 -3.62 -3.54
N ARG A 385 -6.23 -2.93 -4.51
CA ARG A 385 -6.62 -1.51 -4.36
C ARG A 385 -7.44 -1.32 -3.08
N LYS A 386 -8.43 -2.20 -2.85
CA LYS A 386 -9.23 -2.18 -1.63
C LYS A 386 -8.41 -2.39 -0.36
N LEU A 387 -7.46 -3.33 -0.36
CA LEU A 387 -6.55 -3.54 0.78
C LEU A 387 -5.63 -2.34 1.03
N MET A 388 -5.21 -1.64 -0.02
CA MET A 388 -4.44 -0.40 0.09
C MET A 388 -5.25 0.69 0.79
N THR A 389 -6.51 0.88 0.39
CA THR A 389 -7.45 1.79 1.04
C THR A 389 -7.71 1.40 2.50
N ASN A 390 -7.94 0.11 2.79
CA ASN A 390 -8.14 -0.39 4.15
C ASN A 390 -6.90 -0.17 5.04
N TYR A 391 -5.71 -0.37 4.48
CA TYR A 391 -4.47 -0.07 5.21
C TYR A 391 -4.30 1.42 5.48
N ALA A 392 -4.74 2.31 4.58
CA ALA A 392 -4.76 3.74 4.85
C ALA A 392 -5.70 4.08 6.02
N ALA A 393 -6.90 3.49 6.05
CA ALA A 393 -7.83 3.63 7.16
C ALA A 393 -7.23 3.12 8.49
N PHE A 394 -6.64 1.93 8.47
CA PHE A 394 -5.93 1.36 9.62
C PHE A 394 -4.82 2.28 10.13
N LYS A 395 -4.01 2.82 9.22
CA LYS A 395 -2.88 3.68 9.55
C LYS A 395 -3.33 5.02 10.12
N SER A 396 -4.43 5.58 9.61
CA SER A 396 -5.10 6.76 10.17
C SER A 396 -5.53 6.47 11.61
N ALA A 397 -6.23 5.35 11.83
CA ALA A 397 -6.70 4.93 13.14
C ALA A 397 -5.57 4.71 14.15
N LYS A 398 -4.54 3.99 13.71
CA LYS A 398 -3.37 3.64 14.53
C LYS A 398 -2.51 4.84 14.90
N LEU A 399 -2.34 5.81 14.01
CA LEU A 399 -1.47 6.98 14.24
C LEU A 399 -2.22 8.16 14.85
N GLY A 400 -3.55 8.18 14.80
CA GLY A 400 -4.33 9.35 15.20
C GLY A 400 -4.12 10.56 14.28
N VAL A 401 -3.79 10.33 13.00
CA VAL A 401 -3.51 11.38 12.02
C VAL A 401 -4.46 11.26 10.86
N SER A 402 -5.02 12.39 10.41
CA SER A 402 -5.84 12.39 9.20
C SER A 402 -5.00 12.07 7.97
N ILE A 403 -5.53 11.17 7.14
CA ILE A 403 -4.89 10.75 5.89
C ILE A 403 -5.81 11.11 4.74
N ILE A 404 -5.30 11.90 3.80
CA ILE A 404 -5.96 12.19 2.53
C ILE A 404 -5.34 11.28 1.49
N TYR A 405 -6.08 10.25 1.12
CA TYR A 405 -5.68 9.22 0.17
C TYR A 405 -6.13 9.63 -1.22
N ILE A 406 -5.17 9.88 -2.12
CA ILE A 406 -5.38 10.41 -3.46
C ILE A 406 -4.94 9.35 -4.46
N ASP A 407 -5.89 8.63 -5.04
CA ASP A 407 -5.65 7.56 -6.00
C ASP A 407 -6.26 7.90 -7.38
N PHE A 408 -6.32 6.95 -8.30
CA PHE A 408 -6.91 7.17 -9.64
C PHE A 408 -8.45 7.16 -9.64
N SER A 409 -9.07 6.70 -8.56
CA SER A 409 -10.51 6.65 -8.39
C SER A 409 -11.06 7.94 -7.76
N GLY A 410 -10.30 8.60 -6.89
CA GLY A 410 -10.76 9.77 -6.15
C GLY A 410 -9.84 10.24 -5.02
N VAL A 411 -10.43 11.09 -4.17
CA VAL A 411 -9.85 11.51 -2.89
C VAL A 411 -10.70 10.93 -1.77
N THR A 412 -10.09 10.12 -0.90
CA THR A 412 -10.71 9.58 0.30
C THR A 412 -10.07 10.20 1.54
N LYS A 413 -10.88 10.79 2.41
CA LYS A 413 -10.42 11.35 3.70
C LYS A 413 -10.65 10.33 4.81
N PHE A 414 -9.59 9.90 5.47
CA PHE A 414 -9.66 9.11 6.70
C PHE A 414 -9.43 10.05 7.88
N GLN A 415 -10.41 10.11 8.77
CA GLN A 415 -10.38 10.93 9.97
C GLN A 415 -10.59 10.03 11.18
N ASN A 416 -9.86 10.40 12.23
CA ASN A 416 -9.96 10.00 13.64
C ASN A 416 -11.31 9.48 14.14
#